data_AF-A0A2H1EFT1-F1
#
_entry.id   AF-A0A2H1EFT1-F1
#
_cell.length_a   1.000
_cell.length_b   1.000
_cell.length_c   1.000
_cell.angle_alpha   90.00
_cell.angle_beta   90.00
_cell.angle_gamma   90.00
#
_symmetry.space_group_name_H-M   'P 1'
#
loop_
_entity.id
_entity.type
_entity.pdbx_description
1 polymer ?
#
loop_
_entity_poly.entity_id
_entity_poly.type
_entity_poly.pdbx_seq_one_letter_code
_entity_poly.pdbx_strand_id
1 'polypeptide(L)' 'MGNRKKISEIMKMSKEELYQYLRQEDSSIQSTDKIDMKPFEHGIKVFYFHKDSEKPYKTKVYLNPDELESLR' A
#
# COMPACT_ATOMS: atom_id res chain seq x y z
N MET A 1 7.46 -16.38 7.86
CA MET A 1 7.56 -15.17 8.72
C MET A 1 7.48 -13.96 7.81
N GLY A 2 6.32 -13.31 7.71
CA GLY A 2 6.17 -12.11 6.89
C GLY A 2 6.86 -10.94 7.58
N ASN A 3 7.93 -10.41 6.99
CA ASN A 3 8.58 -9.18 7.45
C ASN A 3 7.65 -8.00 7.16
N ARG A 4 6.68 -7.76 8.04
CA ARG A 4 5.87 -6.54 7.99
C ARG A 4 6.81 -5.35 8.23
N LYS A 5 7.08 -4.59 7.18
CA LYS A 5 7.88 -3.37 7.30
C LYS A 5 7.12 -2.31 8.09
N LYS A 6 7.85 -1.50 8.86
CA LYS A 6 7.27 -0.37 9.59
C LYS A 6 6.72 0.65 8.59
N ILE A 7 5.64 1.35 8.95
CA ILE A 7 5.06 2.41 8.09
C ILE A 7 6.11 3.45 7.68
N SER A 8 7.00 3.85 8.59
CA SER A 8 8.07 4.79 8.30
C SER A 8 9.04 4.30 7.21
N GLU A 9 9.18 2.98 7.01
CA GLU A 9 9.95 2.42 5.90
C GLU A 9 9.13 2.44 4.61
N ILE A 10 7.86 2.03 4.69
CA ILE A 10 6.92 2.03 3.55
C ILE A 10 6.79 3.44 2.95
N MET A 11 6.77 4.48 3.78
CA MET A 11 6.70 5.87 3.32
C MET A 11 7.98 6.38 2.66
N LYS A 12 9.13 5.75 2.93
CA LYS A 12 10.42 6.11 2.33
C LYS A 12 10.72 5.32 1.06
N MET A 13 9.90 4.32 0.73
CA MET A 13 10.08 3.50 -0.46
C MET A 13 9.71 4.26 -1.73
N SER A 14 10.51 4.03 -2.77
CA SER A 14 10.13 4.35 -4.14
C SER A 14 8.90 3.53 -4.56
N LYS A 15 8.15 4.02 -5.55
CA LYS A 15 6.99 3.33 -6.11
C LYS A 15 7.28 1.87 -6.51
N GLU A 16 8.45 1.61 -7.09
CA GLU A 16 8.88 0.27 -7.51
C GLU A 16 9.17 -0.64 -6.32
N GLU A 17 9.87 -0.16 -5.29
CA GLU A 17 10.16 -0.93 -4.08
C GLU A 17 8.88 -1.29 -3.33
N LEU A 18 7.98 -0.32 -3.19
CA LEU A 18 6.70 -0.55 -2.56
C LEU A 18 5.85 -1.52 -3.37
N TYR A 19 5.88 -1.44 -4.70
CA TYR A 19 5.21 -2.40 -5.58
C TYR A 19 5.70 -3.84 -5.35
N GLN A 20 7.02 -4.04 -5.31
CA GLN A 20 7.63 -5.35 -5.05
C GLN A 20 7.27 -5.86 -3.66
N TYR A 21 7.37 -5.01 -2.64
CA TYR A 21 6.97 -5.35 -1.27
C TYR A 21 5.51 -5.81 -1.19
N LEU A 22 4.59 -5.06 -1.82
CA LEU A 22 3.16 -5.39 -1.80
C LEU A 22 2.87 -6.71 -2.52
N ARG A 23 3.53 -6.99 -3.65
CA ARG A 23 3.42 -8.29 -4.34
C ARG A 23 3.96 -9.46 -3.50
N GLN A 24 5.04 -9.24 -2.75
CA GLN A 24 5.60 -10.28 -1.89
C GLN A 24 4.71 -10.55 -0.66
N GLU A 25 4.08 -9.52 -0.10
CA GLU A 25 3.14 -9.68 1.01
C GLU A 25 1.80 -10.29 0.58
N ASP A 26 1.40 -10.10 -0.67
CA ASP A 26 0.06 -10.41 -1.14
C ASP A 26 0.07 -11.18 -2.46
N SER A 27 0.07 -12.51 -2.34
CA SER A 27 0.05 -13.44 -3.47
C SER A 27 -1.21 -13.35 -4.34
N SER A 28 -2.24 -12.60 -3.93
CA SER A 28 -3.44 -12.38 -4.75
C SER A 28 -3.25 -11.32 -5.84
N ILE A 29 -2.17 -10.54 -5.78
CA ILE A 29 -1.85 -9.53 -6.78
C ILE A 29 -1.31 -10.21 -8.04
N GLN A 30 -2.03 -10.06 -9.14
CA GLN A 30 -1.61 -10.61 -10.41
C GLN A 30 -0.53 -9.75 -11.06
N SER A 31 0.25 -10.35 -11.96
CA SER A 31 1.32 -9.62 -12.64
C SER A 31 0.84 -8.47 -13.53
N THR A 32 -0.41 -8.54 -13.95
CA THR A 32 -1.09 -7.57 -14.80
C THR A 32 -1.84 -6.50 -14.00
N ASP A 33 -1.93 -6.63 -12.67
CA ASP A 33 -2.64 -5.70 -11.83
C ASP A 33 -1.87 -4.39 -11.68
N LYS A 34 -2.62 -3.29 -11.69
CA LYS A 34 -2.11 -1.94 -11.49
C LYS A 34 -2.27 -1.57 -10.01
N ILE A 35 -1.21 -1.02 -9.43
CA ILE A 35 -1.22 -0.47 -8.08
C ILE A 35 -1.06 1.04 -8.17
N ASP A 36 -2.03 1.77 -7.62
CA ASP A 36 -2.00 3.23 -7.50
C ASP A 36 -1.80 3.60 -6.03
N MET A 37 -0.90 4.55 -5.77
CA MET A 37 -0.52 4.95 -4.43
C MET A 37 -0.78 6.44 -4.31
N LYS A 38 -1.61 6.83 -3.34
CA LYS A 38 -1.90 8.23 -3.05
C LYS A 38 -1.49 8.56 -1.62
N PRO A 39 -0.57 9.51 -1.42
CA PRO A 39 -0.38 10.09 -0.09
C PRO A 39 -1.68 10.78 0.32
N PHE A 40 -2.02 10.69 1.60
CA PHE A 40 -3.10 11.45 2.21
C PHE A 40 -2.65 11.96 3.59
N GLU A 41 -3.44 12.83 4.20
CA GLU A 41 -3.08 13.60 5.39
C GLU A 41 -2.46 12.77 6.53
N HIS A 42 -2.93 11.53 6.74
CA HIS A 42 -2.48 10.67 7.84
C HIS A 42 -1.73 9.40 7.39
N GLY A 43 -1.27 9.34 6.13
CA GLY A 43 -0.47 8.21 5.65
C GLY A 43 -0.53 7.95 4.14
N ILE A 44 -0.53 6.67 3.75
CA ILE A 44 -0.56 6.26 2.34
C ILE A 44 -1.77 5.35 2.09
N LYS A 45 -2.53 5.70 1.05
CA LYS A 45 -3.63 4.87 0.55
C LYS A 45 -3.18 4.18 -0.73
N VAL A 46 -3.28 2.86 -0.74
CA VAL A 46 -2.90 1.98 -1.84
C VAL A 46 -4.16 1.37 -2.43
N PHE A 47 -4.32 1.52 -3.73
CA PHE A 47 -5.45 1.01 -4.49
C PHE A 47 -4.95 -0.04 -5.48
N TYR A 48 -5.64 -1.18 -5.53
CA TYR A 48 -5.31 -2.28 -6.43
C TYR A 48 -6.41 -2.40 -7.48
N PHE A 49 -6.01 -2.45 -8.74
CA PHE A 49 -6.89 -2.53 -9.89
C PHE A 49 -6.53 -3.75 -10.72
N HIS A 50 -7.55 -4.48 -11.17
CA HIS A 50 -7.34 -5.45 -12.23
C HIS A 50 -6.95 -4.75 -13.52
N LYS A 51 -6.28 -5.49 -14.40
CA LYS A 51 -5.98 -5.04 -15.76
C LYS A 51 -7.27 -4.53 -16.41
N ASP A 52 -7.23 -3.31 -16.94
CA ASP A 52 -8.35 -2.66 -17.63
C ASP A 52 -9.56 -2.27 -16.72
N SER A 53 -9.43 -2.36 -15.39
CA SER A 53 -10.47 -1.89 -14.46
C SER A 53 -10.19 -0.48 -13.95
N GLU A 54 -11.19 0.40 -14.06
CA GLU A 54 -11.16 1.74 -13.45
C GLU A 54 -11.54 1.73 -11.96
N LYS A 55 -12.12 0.63 -11.47
CA LYS A 55 -12.52 0.47 -10.08
C LYS A 55 -11.51 -0.39 -9.33
N PRO A 56 -11.05 0.04 -8.14
CA PRO A 56 -10.14 -0.75 -7.35
C PRO A 56 -10.89 -1.94 -6.74
N TYR A 57 -10.37 -3.15 -6.91
CA TYR A 57 -10.93 -4.35 -6.26
C TYR A 57 -10.50 -4.45 -4.79
N LYS A 58 -9.40 -3.78 -4.43
CA LYS A 58 -8.86 -3.75 -3.08
C LYS A 58 -8.30 -2.36 -2.77
N THR A 59 -8.42 -1.96 -1.51
CA THR A 59 -7.83 -0.74 -0.99
C THR A 59 -7.17 -1.06 0.35
N LYS A 60 -5.94 -0.58 0.54
CA LYS A 60 -5.19 -0.74 1.79
C LYS A 60 -4.69 0.61 2.25
N VAL A 61 -4.86 0.90 3.53
CA VAL A 61 -4.46 2.17 4.13
C VAL A 61 -3.35 1.88 5.12
N TYR A 62 -2.24 2.60 4.97
CA TYR A 62 -1.12 2.59 5.90
C TYR A 62 -1.16 3.93 6.64
N LEU A 63 -1.60 3.89 7.90
CA LEU A 63 -1.67 5.07 8.77
C LEU A 63 -0.32 5.30 9.44
N ASN A 64 0.06 6.56 9.60
CA ASN A 64 1.22 6.91 10.41
C ASN A 64 0.94 6.60 11.88
N PRO A 65 1.85 5.89 12.57
CA PRO A 65 1.64 5.49 13.96
C PRO A 65 1.57 6.69 14.92
N ASP A 66 2.31 7.77 14.67
CA ASP A 66 2.23 9.03 15.45
C ASP A 66 0.81 9.65 15.44
N GLU A 67 0.03 9.45 14.37
CA GLU A 67 -1.32 10.01 14.23
C GLU A 67 -2.42 9.07 14.75
N LEU A 68 -2.11 7.78 14.93
CA LEU A 68 -3.05 6.80 15.50
C LEU A 68 -3.31 7.07 16.99
N GLU A 69 -2.34 7.68 17.69
CA GLU A 69 -2.52 8.16 19.07
C GLU A 69 -3.40 9.41 19.15
N SER A 70 -3.38 10.29 18.14
CA SER A 70 -4.26 11.47 18.07
C SER A 70 -5.73 11.14 17.79
N LEU A 71 -6.04 9.93 17.32
CA LEU A 71 -7.40 9.48 17.01
C LEU A 71 -8.08 8.72 18.16
N ARG A 72 -7.43 8.62 19.33
CA ARG A 72 -7.85 7.80 20.48
C ARG A 72 -8.49 8.62 21.60
#